data_AF-A0A7W3T2I0-F1
#
_entry.id   AF-A0A7W3T2I0-F1
#
_cell.length_a   1.000
_cell.length_b   1.000
_cell.length_c   1.000
_cell.angle_alpha   90.00
_cell.angle_beta   90.00
_cell.angle_gamma   90.00
#
_symmetry.space_group_name_H-M   'P 1'
#
loop_
_entity.id
_entity.type
_entity.pdbx_description
1 polymer ?
#
loop_
_entity_poly.entity_id
_entity_poly.type
_entity_poly.pdbx_seq_one_letter_code
_entity_poly.pdbx_strand_id
1 'polypeptide(L)'
;GDPAPTDPAPTTPAPDPTVSVPPAPPSTAPRPPIVSRAQWGADEAAAPEEAIYLPDPVVKAVVVHHTAESNAYVCEDSAAVVRGIFTYHVRTLGWRDIGYNFLVDKCGTIHEGRKGGVDRPVYGAHAYGFNDQTTGIAVLGTYTDTAAPTAVLNSVARLSAWKLGQYGADPTGTVNLIAGADGVNLAGQRWSKGAVRTLPRIHGHRDGYNTLCPGDRLYGQLETIRTLAGGAPHALASNGVTGTTVVGDTHYTKNSATVAWKTGTPSQLLTRFEVLVDGKVAVTTAGNARSVAVPLSPGTRKVSVRGVHLSGRTATTPAVTVVADTIAPTFTTAPRLALRAGTVNTDAVPVRLTWKAADETRLQGVRLLSPVAKSYSATTTSADLTVKSGVASTWQVRALDTAGNQRTVSPSFTPVILQETAAKRTGTWTTRSDSRYLGGKSLASGTKNSSLTWTFTGRSAALVVSRASGSGQVRVYVDGKLAKTVDLKSSTVRYRDAIWTQSWTSNAKHTVRIEVVGTSGRPTVTVDALTYLK
;
A
#
# COMPACT_ATOMS: atom_id res chain seq x y z
N GLY A 1 -63.96 32.68 81.38
CA GLY A 1 -64.58 31.89 80.30
C GLY A 1 -63.49 31.58 79.33
N ASP A 2 -62.85 30.42 79.51
CA ASP A 2 -61.78 29.93 78.64
C ASP A 2 -62.38 29.30 77.37
N PRO A 3 -61.82 29.54 76.17
CA PRO A 3 -62.22 28.82 74.98
C PRO A 3 -61.48 27.47 74.87
N ALA A 4 -62.22 26.47 74.40
CA ALA A 4 -61.86 25.06 74.27
C ALA A 4 -60.69 24.78 73.29
N PRO A 5 -59.99 23.63 73.44
CA PRO A 5 -58.93 23.21 72.54
C PRO A 5 -59.48 22.70 71.20
N THR A 6 -58.83 23.06 70.09
CA THR A 6 -59.15 22.57 68.74
C THR A 6 -58.49 21.22 68.47
N ASP A 7 -59.28 20.25 67.99
CA ASP A 7 -58.82 18.93 67.52
C ASP A 7 -57.84 19.02 66.33
N PRO A 8 -56.90 18.08 66.19
CA PRO A 8 -55.99 18.04 65.05
C PRO A 8 -56.67 17.49 63.79
N ALA A 9 -56.35 18.09 62.65
CA ALA A 9 -56.80 17.69 61.32
C ALA A 9 -56.26 16.31 60.89
N PRO A 10 -56.98 15.56 60.02
CA PRO A 10 -56.59 14.23 59.59
C PRO A 10 -55.35 14.26 58.68
N THR A 11 -54.38 13.38 58.98
CA THR A 11 -53.18 13.18 58.16
C THR A 11 -53.56 12.48 56.84
N THR A 12 -53.21 13.13 55.72
CA THR A 12 -53.30 12.55 54.38
C THR A 12 -52.21 11.47 54.20
N PRO A 13 -52.49 10.32 53.55
CA PRO A 13 -51.46 9.31 53.30
C PRO A 13 -50.35 9.87 52.42
N ALA A 14 -49.09 9.57 52.76
CA ALA A 14 -47.94 9.90 51.92
C ALA A 14 -48.03 9.19 50.56
N PRO A 15 -47.59 9.82 49.46
CA PRO A 15 -47.52 9.15 48.16
C PRO A 15 -46.52 7.99 48.22
N ASP A 16 -46.88 6.87 47.56
CA ASP A 16 -45.99 5.72 47.37
C ASP A 16 -44.65 6.14 46.74
N PRO A 17 -43.53 5.46 47.06
CA PRO A 17 -42.23 5.80 46.51
C PRO A 17 -42.25 5.65 45.00
N THR A 18 -42.10 6.77 44.30
CA THR A 18 -41.84 6.80 42.85
C THR A 18 -40.59 5.96 42.57
N VAL A 19 -40.75 4.83 41.88
CA VAL A 19 -39.64 4.01 41.38
C VAL A 19 -38.72 4.91 40.56
N SER A 20 -37.50 5.14 41.03
CA SER A 20 -36.55 6.02 40.34
C SER A 20 -36.10 5.37 39.03
N VAL A 21 -36.39 6.03 37.91
CA VAL A 21 -35.92 5.60 36.59
C VAL A 21 -34.39 5.72 36.57
N PRO A 22 -33.63 4.63 36.33
CA PRO A 22 -32.18 4.70 36.30
C PRO A 22 -31.71 5.57 35.12
N PRO A 23 -30.62 6.33 35.29
CA PRO A 23 -30.01 7.06 34.18
C PRO A 23 -29.50 6.08 33.12
N ALA A 24 -29.55 6.48 31.85
CA ALA A 24 -28.95 5.70 30.76
C ALA A 24 -27.43 5.92 30.77
N PRO A 25 -26.61 4.89 31.05
CA PRO A 25 -25.16 5.07 31.10
C PRO A 25 -24.56 5.17 29.68
N PRO A 26 -23.46 5.93 29.51
CA PRO A 26 -22.73 5.99 28.24
C PRO A 26 -22.11 4.63 27.91
N SER A 27 -21.97 4.31 26.62
CA SER A 27 -21.37 3.06 26.16
C SER A 27 -19.97 3.28 25.58
N THR A 28 -19.09 2.30 25.77
CA THR A 28 -17.78 2.20 25.11
C THR A 28 -17.87 1.82 23.63
N ALA A 29 -19.05 1.41 23.16
CA ALA A 29 -19.34 1.15 21.74
C ALA A 29 -20.49 2.06 21.25
N PRO A 30 -20.57 2.40 19.97
CA PRO A 30 -21.65 3.23 19.44
C PRO A 30 -22.98 2.47 19.41
N ARG A 31 -24.07 3.19 19.73
CA ARG A 31 -25.44 2.66 19.63
C ARG A 31 -25.74 2.19 18.20
N PRO A 32 -26.24 0.96 17.99
CA PRO A 32 -26.71 0.54 16.68
C PRO A 32 -28.03 1.24 16.30
N PRO A 33 -28.37 1.33 15.01
CA PRO A 33 -29.74 1.66 14.58
C PRO A 33 -30.73 0.65 15.17
N ILE A 34 -31.81 1.15 15.76
CA ILE A 34 -32.85 0.33 16.40
C ILE A 34 -34.21 0.85 15.92
N VAL A 35 -35.04 -0.04 15.39
CA VAL A 35 -36.45 0.21 15.10
C VAL A 35 -37.19 0.30 16.42
N SER A 36 -37.67 1.50 16.74
CA SER A 36 -38.40 1.76 17.99
C SER A 36 -39.77 1.08 18.01
N ARG A 37 -40.35 0.98 19.21
CA ARG A 37 -41.73 0.49 19.41
C ARG A 37 -42.75 1.20 18.53
N ALA A 38 -42.67 2.52 18.45
CA ALA A 38 -43.54 3.31 17.57
C ALA A 38 -43.33 2.96 16.09
N GLN A 39 -42.09 2.72 15.66
CA GLN A 39 -41.77 2.41 14.27
C GLN A 39 -42.26 1.02 13.83
N TRP A 40 -42.19 0.00 14.71
CA TRP A 40 -42.76 -1.31 14.40
C TRP A 40 -44.26 -1.42 14.72
N GLY A 41 -44.88 -0.39 15.30
CA GLY A 41 -46.31 -0.32 15.55
C GLY A 41 -46.76 -1.08 16.80
N ALA A 42 -46.07 -0.92 17.92
CA ALA A 42 -46.48 -1.46 19.21
C ALA A 42 -47.84 -0.92 19.65
N ASP A 43 -48.75 -1.82 20.04
CA ASP A 43 -50.01 -1.44 20.70
C ASP A 43 -49.74 -1.21 22.20
N GLU A 44 -49.30 0.01 22.54
CA GLU A 44 -48.99 0.36 23.93
C GLU A 44 -50.22 0.30 24.87
N ALA A 45 -51.44 0.38 24.32
CA ALA A 45 -52.65 0.23 25.12
C ALA A 45 -52.86 -1.22 25.60
N ALA A 46 -52.27 -2.20 24.91
CA ALA A 46 -52.25 -3.60 25.38
C ALA A 46 -51.30 -3.82 26.55
N ALA A 47 -50.27 -2.98 26.71
CA ALA A 47 -49.23 -3.08 27.73
C ALA A 47 -49.15 -1.77 28.55
N PRO A 48 -50.20 -1.42 29.31
CA PRO A 48 -50.32 -0.12 29.98
C PRO A 48 -49.35 0.05 31.16
N GLU A 49 -48.76 -1.04 31.66
CA GLU A 49 -47.88 -0.99 32.82
C GLU A 49 -46.57 -0.24 32.54
N GLU A 50 -46.01 0.35 33.60
CA GLU A 50 -44.73 1.03 33.54
C GLU A 50 -43.54 0.06 33.47
N ALA A 51 -42.44 0.54 32.90
CA ALA A 51 -41.22 -0.24 32.79
C ALA A 51 -40.63 -0.55 34.17
N ILE A 52 -40.25 -1.80 34.39
CA ILE A 52 -39.51 -2.24 35.57
C ILE A 52 -38.03 -2.32 35.19
N TYR A 53 -37.15 -1.81 36.05
CA TYR A 53 -35.71 -1.86 35.87
C TYR A 53 -35.06 -2.91 36.77
N LEU A 54 -33.84 -3.35 36.39
CA LEU A 54 -33.08 -4.29 37.19
C LEU A 54 -32.82 -3.72 38.61
N PRO A 55 -33.00 -4.52 39.69
CA PRO A 55 -32.76 -4.07 41.07
C PRO A 55 -31.31 -3.61 41.30
N ASP A 56 -30.35 -4.35 40.74
CA ASP A 56 -28.98 -3.91 40.53
C ASP A 56 -28.93 -3.37 39.09
N PRO A 57 -28.84 -2.04 38.86
CA PRO A 57 -29.07 -1.41 37.56
C PRO A 57 -27.90 -1.62 36.57
N VAL A 58 -27.42 -2.85 36.46
CA VAL A 58 -26.27 -3.29 35.67
C VAL A 58 -26.67 -4.50 34.81
N VAL A 59 -26.53 -4.38 33.49
CA VAL A 59 -26.64 -5.54 32.60
C VAL A 59 -25.33 -6.31 32.65
N LYS A 60 -25.34 -7.48 33.29
CA LYS A 60 -24.18 -8.34 33.47
C LYS A 60 -23.96 -9.27 32.28
N ALA A 61 -25.01 -9.73 31.60
CA ALA A 61 -24.86 -10.59 30.42
C ALA A 61 -25.97 -10.37 29.39
N VAL A 62 -25.71 -10.87 28.19
CA VAL A 62 -26.66 -11.00 27.09
C VAL A 62 -27.06 -12.46 26.96
N VAL A 63 -28.36 -12.73 26.97
CA VAL A 63 -28.92 -14.05 26.66
C VAL A 63 -29.45 -14.02 25.23
N VAL A 64 -28.89 -14.87 24.37
CA VAL A 64 -29.32 -15.01 22.98
C VAL A 64 -30.41 -16.07 22.90
N HIS A 65 -31.51 -15.70 22.24
CA HIS A 65 -32.68 -16.53 21.98
C HIS A 65 -32.91 -16.68 20.48
N HIS A 66 -33.72 -17.66 20.11
CA HIS A 66 -34.53 -17.59 18.91
C HIS A 66 -36.01 -17.47 19.29
N THR A 67 -36.88 -17.07 18.37
CA THR A 67 -38.33 -17.04 18.64
C THR A 67 -39.00 -18.40 18.41
N ALA A 68 -38.28 -19.34 17.77
CA ALA A 68 -38.78 -20.65 17.37
C ALA A 68 -39.95 -20.61 16.36
N GLU A 69 -40.11 -19.47 15.67
CA GLU A 69 -41.10 -19.28 14.62
C GLU A 69 -40.54 -19.64 13.23
N SER A 70 -41.38 -19.53 12.20
CA SER A 70 -40.98 -19.77 10.81
C SER A 70 -39.93 -18.76 10.31
N ASN A 71 -38.97 -19.24 9.51
CA ASN A 71 -38.02 -18.39 8.79
C ASN A 71 -38.57 -17.84 7.45
N ALA A 72 -39.81 -18.17 7.09
CA ALA A 72 -40.37 -17.92 5.76
C ALA A 72 -40.82 -16.47 5.50
N TYR A 73 -40.86 -15.62 6.52
CA TYR A 73 -41.22 -14.20 6.37
C TYR A 73 -40.20 -13.44 5.50
N VAL A 74 -40.59 -12.36 4.82
CA VAL A 74 -39.61 -11.45 4.16
C VAL A 74 -39.23 -10.32 5.11
N CYS A 75 -38.06 -9.70 4.93
CA CYS A 75 -37.51 -8.80 5.95
C CYS A 75 -38.36 -7.54 6.17
N GLU A 76 -39.14 -7.14 5.18
CA GLU A 76 -40.13 -6.06 5.26
C GLU A 76 -41.26 -6.39 6.25
N ASP A 77 -41.54 -7.67 6.48
CA ASP A 77 -42.57 -8.15 7.42
C ASP A 77 -42.06 -8.27 8.85
N SER A 78 -40.77 -7.99 9.12
CA SER A 78 -40.18 -8.19 10.46
C SER A 78 -40.94 -7.45 11.56
N ALA A 79 -41.41 -6.23 11.28
CA ALA A 79 -42.25 -5.47 12.19
C ALA A 79 -43.59 -6.18 12.49
N ALA A 80 -44.20 -6.84 11.51
CA ALA A 80 -45.43 -7.60 11.70
C ALA A 80 -45.20 -8.86 12.55
N VAL A 81 -44.08 -9.55 12.33
CA VAL A 81 -43.66 -10.71 13.16
C VAL A 81 -43.47 -10.27 14.61
N VAL A 82 -42.77 -9.15 14.85
CA VAL A 82 -42.58 -8.59 16.21
C VAL A 82 -43.92 -8.26 16.88
N ARG A 83 -44.88 -7.65 16.15
CA ARG A 83 -46.24 -7.40 16.66
C ARG A 83 -46.98 -8.69 17.02
N GLY A 84 -46.81 -9.75 16.23
CA GLY A 84 -47.37 -11.08 16.51
C GLY A 84 -46.87 -11.64 17.85
N ILE A 85 -45.55 -11.62 18.06
CA ILE A 85 -44.92 -12.08 19.30
C ILE A 85 -45.39 -11.24 20.50
N PHE A 86 -45.41 -9.91 20.36
CA PHE A 86 -45.93 -9.00 21.38
C PHE A 86 -47.38 -9.36 21.76
N THR A 87 -48.24 -9.53 20.76
CA THR A 87 -49.65 -9.88 20.96
C THR A 87 -49.81 -11.22 21.67
N TYR A 88 -49.04 -12.22 21.28
CA TYR A 88 -49.05 -13.53 21.93
C TYR A 88 -48.64 -13.43 23.41
N HIS A 89 -47.53 -12.75 23.71
CA HIS A 89 -47.06 -12.60 25.10
C HIS A 89 -48.07 -11.84 25.97
N VAL A 90 -48.64 -10.74 25.46
CA VAL A 90 -49.52 -9.88 26.24
C VAL A 90 -50.94 -10.45 26.34
N ARG A 91 -51.55 -10.81 25.21
CA ARG A 91 -52.95 -11.22 25.16
C ARG A 91 -53.17 -12.69 25.47
N THR A 92 -52.22 -13.57 25.11
CA THR A 92 -52.37 -15.02 25.31
C THR A 92 -51.69 -15.49 26.60
N LEU A 93 -50.45 -15.04 26.87
CA LEU A 93 -49.72 -15.45 28.08
C LEU A 93 -49.98 -14.51 29.29
N GLY A 94 -50.67 -13.39 29.09
CA GLY A 94 -50.99 -12.44 30.16
C GLY A 94 -49.76 -11.70 30.69
N TRP A 95 -48.68 -11.60 29.91
CA TRP A 95 -47.47 -10.89 30.33
C TRP A 95 -47.65 -9.38 30.21
N ARG A 96 -46.89 -8.64 31.02
CA ARG A 96 -46.93 -7.17 31.06
C ARG A 96 -46.49 -6.50 29.75
N ASP A 97 -45.61 -7.16 28.99
CA ASP A 97 -45.05 -6.70 27.71
C ASP A 97 -44.38 -7.89 26.99
N ILE A 98 -43.82 -7.66 25.80
CA ILE A 98 -42.92 -8.60 25.13
C ILE A 98 -41.73 -8.96 26.04
N GLY A 99 -41.34 -10.24 26.06
CA GLY A 99 -40.44 -10.78 27.09
C GLY A 99 -38.97 -10.45 26.84
N TYR A 100 -38.61 -10.25 25.58
CA TYR A 100 -37.25 -9.95 25.12
C TYR A 100 -36.98 -8.44 25.16
N ASN A 101 -35.75 -8.05 25.49
CA ASN A 101 -35.36 -6.64 25.44
C ASN A 101 -35.18 -6.15 24.01
N PHE A 102 -34.69 -7.02 23.12
CA PHE A 102 -34.51 -6.74 21.70
C PHE A 102 -34.85 -7.95 20.85
N LEU A 103 -35.19 -7.70 19.60
CA LEU A 103 -35.38 -8.72 18.58
C LEU A 103 -34.53 -8.40 17.35
N VAL A 104 -34.00 -9.41 16.67
CA VAL A 104 -33.17 -9.26 15.47
C VAL A 104 -33.73 -10.12 14.35
N ASP A 105 -34.09 -9.50 13.23
CA ASP A 105 -34.58 -10.22 12.06
C ASP A 105 -33.43 -10.89 11.27
N LYS A 106 -33.74 -11.81 10.35
CA LYS A 106 -32.74 -12.51 9.51
C LYS A 106 -31.92 -11.60 8.58
N CYS A 107 -32.37 -10.37 8.34
CA CYS A 107 -31.65 -9.33 7.61
C CYS A 107 -30.78 -8.44 8.51
N GLY A 108 -30.82 -8.64 9.83
CA GLY A 108 -30.05 -7.88 10.81
C GLY A 108 -30.73 -6.61 11.32
N THR A 109 -32.00 -6.37 11.04
CA THR A 109 -32.75 -5.25 11.65
C THR A 109 -32.93 -5.51 13.14
N ILE A 110 -32.56 -4.53 13.96
CA ILE A 110 -32.72 -4.61 15.42
C ILE A 110 -34.01 -3.87 15.79
N HIS A 111 -34.92 -4.54 16.48
CA HIS A 111 -36.16 -3.98 17.01
C HIS A 111 -36.04 -3.83 18.53
N GLU A 112 -36.52 -2.69 19.04
CA GLU A 112 -36.80 -2.53 20.47
C GLU A 112 -37.89 -3.52 20.87
N GLY A 113 -37.62 -4.36 21.86
CA GLY A 113 -38.61 -5.23 22.48
C GLY A 113 -39.25 -4.51 23.66
N ARG A 114 -38.85 -4.91 24.87
CA ARG A 114 -39.44 -4.43 26.12
C ARG A 114 -39.31 -2.91 26.32
N LYS A 115 -40.45 -2.26 26.59
CA LYS A 115 -40.62 -0.81 26.74
C LYS A 115 -39.64 -0.20 27.74
N GLY A 116 -39.06 0.95 27.40
CA GLY A 116 -38.19 1.74 28.29
C GLY A 116 -36.76 1.19 28.45
N GLY A 117 -36.39 0.18 27.66
CA GLY A 117 -35.18 -0.61 27.84
C GLY A 117 -34.04 -0.37 26.87
N VAL A 118 -34.21 0.46 25.84
CA VAL A 118 -33.21 0.59 24.78
C VAL A 118 -31.84 0.90 25.38
N ASP A 119 -31.72 2.02 26.08
CA ASP A 119 -30.49 2.51 26.69
C ASP A 119 -30.41 2.26 28.21
N ARG A 120 -31.36 1.51 28.77
CA ARG A 120 -31.50 1.27 30.22
C ARG A 120 -31.54 -0.22 30.55
N PRO A 121 -31.36 -0.61 31.83
CA PRO A 121 -31.43 -2.00 32.26
C PRO A 121 -32.90 -2.37 32.54
N VAL A 122 -33.75 -2.46 31.51
CA VAL A 122 -35.14 -2.91 31.72
C VAL A 122 -35.17 -4.40 32.06
N TYR A 123 -35.96 -4.75 33.06
CA TYR A 123 -36.18 -6.12 33.51
C TYR A 123 -36.96 -6.91 32.47
N GLY A 124 -36.39 -8.01 31.97
CA GLY A 124 -36.97 -8.89 30.95
C GLY A 124 -37.87 -10.01 31.50
N ALA A 125 -38.43 -10.82 30.60
CA ALA A 125 -39.14 -12.06 30.93
C ALA A 125 -38.75 -13.15 29.91
N HIS A 126 -37.45 -13.37 29.78
CA HIS A 126 -36.88 -14.22 28.72
C HIS A 126 -36.03 -15.38 29.25
N ALA A 127 -35.37 -15.23 30.40
CA ALA A 127 -34.49 -16.23 31.00
C ALA A 127 -34.87 -16.44 32.47
N TYR A 128 -35.66 -17.47 32.74
CA TYR A 128 -36.12 -17.78 34.09
C TYR A 128 -34.94 -17.91 35.07
N GLY A 129 -35.01 -17.22 36.20
CA GLY A 129 -33.92 -17.18 37.19
C GLY A 129 -32.74 -16.27 36.85
N PHE A 130 -32.69 -15.62 35.67
CA PHE A 130 -31.57 -14.75 35.28
C PHE A 130 -31.99 -13.40 34.68
N ASN A 131 -33.30 -13.11 34.58
CA ASN A 131 -33.83 -11.84 34.07
C ASN A 131 -33.32 -10.60 34.84
N ASP A 132 -33.01 -10.76 36.13
CA ASP A 132 -32.61 -9.67 37.03
C ASP A 132 -31.17 -9.17 36.82
N GLN A 133 -30.41 -9.78 35.92
CA GLN A 133 -29.00 -9.48 35.65
C GLN A 133 -28.66 -9.42 34.16
N THR A 134 -29.64 -9.64 33.28
CA THR A 134 -29.37 -9.89 31.86
C THR A 134 -30.27 -9.10 30.92
N THR A 135 -29.84 -8.98 29.67
CA THR A 135 -30.65 -8.48 28.57
C THR A 135 -30.85 -9.58 27.53
N GLY A 136 -32.08 -9.79 27.09
CA GLY A 136 -32.45 -10.81 26.13
C GLY A 136 -32.50 -10.28 24.70
N ILE A 137 -31.80 -10.94 23.78
CA ILE A 137 -31.86 -10.67 22.34
C ILE A 137 -32.46 -11.91 21.66
N ALA A 138 -33.63 -11.80 21.07
CA ALA A 138 -34.26 -12.88 20.31
C ALA A 138 -34.07 -12.73 18.81
N VAL A 139 -33.46 -13.73 18.17
CA VAL A 139 -33.39 -13.80 16.71
C VAL A 139 -34.70 -14.36 16.18
N LEU A 140 -35.37 -13.60 15.30
CA LEU A 140 -36.64 -14.01 14.71
C LEU A 140 -36.43 -15.26 13.86
N GLY A 141 -37.24 -16.28 14.14
CA GLY A 141 -37.25 -17.55 13.43
C GLY A 141 -36.75 -18.73 14.25
N THR A 142 -36.43 -19.83 13.54
CA THR A 142 -35.95 -21.09 14.12
C THR A 142 -34.57 -21.44 13.56
N TYR A 143 -33.62 -21.66 14.46
CA TYR A 143 -32.20 -21.88 14.13
C TYR A 143 -31.66 -23.18 14.73
N THR A 144 -32.54 -24.19 14.87
CA THR A 144 -32.14 -25.54 15.28
C THR A 144 -31.28 -26.18 14.21
N ASP A 145 -31.78 -26.23 12.97
CA ASP A 145 -31.08 -26.90 11.85
C ASP A 145 -30.51 -25.93 10.81
N THR A 146 -30.93 -24.65 10.86
CA THR A 146 -30.50 -23.59 9.95
C THR A 146 -29.62 -22.58 10.66
N ALA A 147 -28.47 -22.20 10.07
CA ALA A 147 -27.58 -21.20 10.64
C ALA A 147 -28.14 -19.79 10.49
N ALA A 148 -27.89 -18.92 11.47
CA ALA A 148 -28.26 -17.52 11.36
C ALA A 148 -27.38 -16.82 10.31
N PRO A 149 -27.95 -15.97 9.44
CA PRO A 149 -27.19 -15.20 8.47
C PRO A 149 -26.14 -14.29 9.12
N THR A 150 -25.08 -13.96 8.38
CA THR A 150 -24.01 -13.06 8.86
C THR A 150 -24.54 -11.70 9.32
N ALA A 151 -25.61 -11.19 8.69
CA ALA A 151 -26.26 -9.95 9.11
C ALA A 151 -26.79 -10.03 10.55
N VAL A 152 -27.38 -11.16 10.94
CA VAL A 152 -27.81 -11.43 12.32
C VAL A 152 -26.62 -11.42 13.26
N LEU A 153 -25.56 -12.18 12.96
CA LEU A 153 -24.40 -12.27 13.84
C LEU A 153 -23.79 -10.89 14.09
N ASN A 154 -23.69 -10.06 13.06
CA ASN A 154 -23.19 -8.70 13.16
C ASN A 154 -24.08 -7.80 14.02
N SER A 155 -25.40 -7.88 13.85
CA SER A 155 -26.35 -7.07 14.61
C SER A 155 -26.42 -7.48 16.07
N VAL A 156 -26.47 -8.78 16.36
CA VAL A 156 -26.40 -9.31 17.74
C VAL A 156 -25.07 -8.91 18.39
N ALA A 157 -23.95 -9.03 17.67
CA ALA A 157 -22.65 -8.63 18.18
C ALA A 157 -22.56 -7.13 18.47
N ARG A 158 -23.01 -6.27 17.53
CA ARG A 158 -23.01 -4.81 17.70
C ARG A 158 -23.90 -4.36 18.84
N LEU A 159 -25.10 -4.96 18.95
CA LEU A 159 -26.03 -4.69 20.05
C LEU A 159 -25.46 -5.15 21.39
N SER A 160 -24.85 -6.33 21.45
CA SER A 160 -24.22 -6.86 22.65
C SER A 160 -23.04 -6.00 23.09
N ALA A 161 -22.18 -5.58 22.15
CA ALA A 161 -21.07 -4.67 22.41
C ALA A 161 -21.55 -3.34 22.99
N TRP A 162 -22.61 -2.76 22.42
CA TRP A 162 -23.21 -1.54 22.93
C TRP A 162 -23.80 -1.71 24.33
N LYS A 163 -24.67 -2.71 24.55
CA LYS A 163 -25.34 -2.93 25.85
C LYS A 163 -24.35 -3.31 26.94
N LEU A 164 -23.37 -4.17 26.68
CA LEU A 164 -22.34 -4.52 27.66
C LEU A 164 -21.36 -3.36 27.89
N GLY A 165 -21.05 -2.60 26.84
CA GLY A 165 -20.20 -1.41 26.91
C GLY A 165 -20.80 -0.30 27.78
N GLN A 166 -22.12 -0.22 27.91
CA GLN A 166 -22.80 0.68 28.86
C GLN A 166 -22.42 0.41 30.34
N TYR A 167 -21.90 -0.78 30.63
CA TYR A 167 -21.54 -1.23 31.97
C TYR A 167 -20.07 -1.67 32.07
N GLY A 168 -19.22 -1.24 31.13
CA GLY A 168 -17.79 -1.59 31.11
C GLY A 168 -17.49 -3.08 30.95
N ALA A 169 -18.45 -3.86 30.45
CA ALA A 169 -18.37 -5.30 30.37
C ALA A 169 -17.73 -5.76 29.06
N ASP A 170 -16.75 -6.66 29.15
CA ASP A 170 -16.11 -7.26 27.99
C ASP A 170 -16.98 -8.37 27.36
N PRO A 171 -17.44 -8.23 26.10
CA PRO A 171 -18.26 -9.25 25.43
C PRO A 171 -17.59 -10.62 25.26
N THR A 172 -16.26 -10.68 25.25
CA THR A 172 -15.51 -11.94 25.11
C THR A 172 -15.27 -12.68 26.43
N GLY A 173 -15.59 -12.05 27.56
CA GLY A 173 -15.34 -12.60 28.90
C GLY A 173 -16.44 -13.52 29.42
N THR A 174 -16.24 -13.99 30.65
CA THR A 174 -17.24 -14.69 31.46
C THR A 174 -17.80 -13.78 32.55
N VAL A 175 -18.88 -14.20 33.19
CA VAL A 175 -19.54 -13.50 34.28
C VAL A 175 -20.18 -14.47 35.25
N ASN A 176 -20.21 -14.08 36.52
CA ASN A 176 -20.92 -14.77 37.58
C ASN A 176 -22.33 -14.20 37.69
N LEU A 177 -23.35 -15.04 37.51
CA LEU A 177 -24.76 -14.69 37.68
C LEU A 177 -25.33 -15.43 38.89
N ILE A 178 -26.15 -14.77 39.68
CA ILE A 178 -26.84 -15.38 40.82
C ILE A 178 -28.17 -15.95 40.33
N ALA A 179 -28.45 -17.23 40.58
CA ALA A 179 -29.71 -17.83 40.18
C ALA A 179 -30.87 -17.30 41.03
N GLY A 180 -31.84 -16.61 40.43
CA GLY A 180 -33.04 -16.12 41.10
C GLY A 180 -34.05 -17.21 41.46
N ALA A 181 -33.87 -18.43 40.95
CA ALA A 181 -34.72 -19.60 41.18
C ALA A 181 -33.93 -20.90 41.06
N ASP A 182 -34.49 -21.99 41.59
CA ASP A 182 -34.01 -23.35 41.31
C ASP A 182 -34.14 -23.64 39.81
N GLY A 183 -33.21 -24.43 39.27
CA GLY A 183 -33.22 -24.69 37.84
C GLY A 183 -32.35 -25.84 37.39
N VAL A 184 -32.56 -26.22 36.13
CA VAL A 184 -31.77 -27.19 35.37
C VAL A 184 -31.58 -26.66 33.96
N ASN A 185 -30.39 -26.79 33.39
CA ASN A 185 -30.13 -26.42 31.99
C ASN A 185 -30.26 -27.62 31.04
N LEU A 186 -30.15 -27.38 29.72
CA LEU A 186 -30.27 -28.45 28.72
C LEU A 186 -29.21 -29.56 28.90
N ALA A 187 -28.04 -29.22 29.44
CA ALA A 187 -26.97 -30.17 29.76
C ALA A 187 -27.20 -30.95 31.07
N GLY A 188 -28.35 -30.77 31.73
CA GLY A 188 -28.72 -31.48 32.96
C GLY A 188 -28.05 -30.95 34.24
N GLN A 189 -27.34 -29.83 34.17
CA GLN A 189 -26.74 -29.20 35.35
C GLN A 189 -27.82 -28.55 36.20
N ARG A 190 -27.90 -28.90 37.48
CA ARG A 190 -28.88 -28.37 38.43
C ARG A 190 -28.28 -27.31 39.35
N TRP A 191 -29.12 -26.41 39.86
CA TRP A 191 -28.75 -25.44 40.88
C TRP A 191 -29.95 -25.04 41.72
N SER A 192 -29.67 -24.53 42.92
CA SER A 192 -30.65 -23.91 43.80
C SER A 192 -30.65 -22.39 43.65
N LYS A 193 -31.75 -21.75 44.03
CA LYS A 193 -31.84 -20.30 44.16
C LYS A 193 -30.69 -19.76 45.04
N GLY A 194 -30.06 -18.68 44.58
CA GLY A 194 -28.88 -18.07 45.20
C GLY A 194 -27.54 -18.64 44.72
N ALA A 195 -27.53 -19.77 44.00
CA ALA A 195 -26.29 -20.34 43.48
C ALA A 195 -25.63 -19.41 42.44
N VAL A 196 -24.31 -19.35 42.45
CA VAL A 196 -23.53 -18.61 41.45
C VAL A 196 -23.28 -19.51 40.23
N ARG A 197 -23.56 -18.96 39.05
CA ARG A 197 -23.37 -19.61 37.74
C ARG A 197 -22.38 -18.78 36.92
N THR A 198 -21.24 -19.37 36.59
CA THR A 198 -20.26 -18.76 35.69
C THR A 198 -20.59 -19.08 34.25
N LEU A 199 -20.93 -18.06 33.45
CA LEU A 199 -21.33 -18.20 32.04
C LEU A 199 -20.54 -17.23 31.16
N PRO A 200 -20.40 -17.47 29.84
CA PRO A 200 -19.96 -16.44 28.91
C PRO A 200 -20.88 -15.20 28.98
N ARG A 201 -20.30 -14.00 28.83
CA ARG A 201 -21.05 -12.73 28.85
C ARG A 201 -22.14 -12.67 27.78
N ILE A 202 -21.94 -13.37 26.67
CA ILE A 202 -22.96 -13.63 25.65
C ILE A 202 -23.13 -15.15 25.59
N HIS A 203 -24.30 -15.65 26.00
CA HIS A 203 -24.59 -17.07 26.09
C HIS A 203 -26.00 -17.39 25.58
N GLY A 204 -26.31 -18.66 25.34
CA GLY A 204 -27.62 -19.07 24.85
C GLY A 204 -28.60 -19.31 25.99
N HIS A 205 -29.90 -19.19 25.74
CA HIS A 205 -30.92 -19.48 26.75
C HIS A 205 -30.76 -20.89 27.37
N ARG A 206 -30.40 -21.89 26.56
CA ARG A 206 -30.11 -23.27 26.99
C ARG A 206 -29.03 -23.42 28.06
N ASP A 207 -28.19 -22.41 28.27
CA ASP A 207 -27.14 -22.44 29.30
C ASP A 207 -27.71 -22.18 30.70
N GLY A 208 -28.81 -21.43 30.77
CA GLY A 208 -29.51 -21.04 32.01
C GLY A 208 -30.89 -21.69 32.19
N TYR A 209 -31.40 -22.45 31.23
CA TYR A 209 -32.69 -23.16 31.35
C TYR A 209 -32.74 -24.41 30.48
N ASN A 210 -33.63 -25.35 30.80
CA ASN A 210 -33.81 -26.58 30.02
C ASN A 210 -34.68 -26.32 28.78
N THR A 211 -34.03 -25.85 27.72
CA THR A 211 -34.66 -25.46 26.47
C THR A 211 -33.72 -25.70 25.30
N LEU A 212 -34.27 -25.90 24.09
CA LEU A 212 -33.48 -25.93 22.85
C LEU A 212 -33.09 -24.53 22.36
N CYS A 213 -33.63 -23.45 22.93
CA CYS A 213 -33.31 -22.08 22.52
C CYS A 213 -31.82 -21.75 22.77
N PRO A 214 -31.06 -21.13 21.83
CA PRO A 214 -31.47 -20.45 20.60
C PRO A 214 -31.45 -21.33 19.32
N GLY A 215 -31.52 -22.65 19.46
CA GLY A 215 -31.34 -23.62 18.37
C GLY A 215 -29.87 -24.00 18.16
N ASP A 216 -29.61 -25.23 17.71
CA ASP A 216 -28.26 -25.81 17.68
C ASP A 216 -27.31 -25.06 16.75
N ARG A 217 -27.77 -24.61 15.57
CA ARG A 217 -26.92 -23.85 14.65
C ARG A 217 -26.55 -22.48 15.20
N LEU A 218 -27.51 -21.70 15.70
CA LEU A 218 -27.23 -20.37 16.26
C LEU A 218 -26.41 -20.47 17.56
N TYR A 219 -26.68 -21.49 18.38
CA TYR A 219 -25.84 -21.77 19.56
C TYR A 219 -24.37 -22.02 19.17
N GLY A 220 -24.15 -22.79 18.11
CA GLY A 220 -22.81 -23.00 17.54
C GLY A 220 -22.11 -21.73 17.02
N GLN A 221 -22.86 -20.64 16.78
CA GLN A 221 -22.33 -19.36 16.29
C GLN A 221 -22.05 -18.35 17.43
N LEU A 222 -22.34 -18.68 18.69
CA LEU A 222 -22.16 -17.75 19.83
C LEU A 222 -20.70 -17.31 20.02
N GLU A 223 -19.73 -18.17 19.73
CA GLU A 223 -18.31 -17.80 19.80
C GLU A 223 -17.93 -16.75 18.74
N THR A 224 -18.49 -16.88 17.53
CA THR A 224 -18.33 -15.86 16.49
C THR A 224 -18.95 -14.54 16.93
N ILE A 225 -20.14 -14.57 17.54
CA ILE A 225 -20.80 -13.35 18.05
C ILE A 225 -19.94 -12.70 19.14
N ARG A 226 -19.39 -13.47 20.09
CA ARG A 226 -18.46 -12.95 21.12
C ARG A 226 -17.24 -12.28 20.51
N THR A 227 -16.61 -12.96 19.56
CA THR A 227 -15.44 -12.44 18.84
C THR A 227 -15.78 -11.15 18.09
N LEU A 228 -16.93 -11.08 17.40
CA LEU A 228 -17.37 -9.87 16.70
C LEU A 228 -17.76 -8.73 17.66
N ALA A 229 -18.30 -9.05 18.84
CA ALA A 229 -18.77 -8.03 19.79
C ALA A 229 -17.60 -7.37 20.53
N GLY A 230 -16.59 -8.14 20.90
CA GLY A 230 -15.49 -7.65 21.73
C GLY A 230 -14.13 -7.64 21.06
N GLY A 231 -13.86 -8.54 20.11
CA GLY A 231 -12.52 -8.87 19.63
C GLY A 231 -11.77 -7.73 18.91
N ALA A 232 -10.45 -7.90 18.80
CA ALA A 232 -9.66 -7.08 17.88
C ALA A 232 -10.02 -7.41 16.41
N PRO A 233 -9.78 -6.49 15.45
CA PRO A 233 -10.03 -6.77 14.05
C PRO A 233 -9.32 -8.04 13.59
N HIS A 234 -10.07 -9.03 13.09
CA HIS A 234 -9.53 -10.31 12.65
C HIS A 234 -9.24 -10.32 11.14
N ALA A 235 -8.34 -11.22 10.75
CA ALA A 235 -7.87 -11.39 9.36
C ALA A 235 -7.41 -10.06 8.71
N LEU A 236 -6.91 -9.12 9.51
CA LEU A 236 -6.32 -7.88 9.02
C LEU A 236 -4.96 -8.18 8.39
N ALA A 237 -4.82 -7.88 7.09
CA ALA A 237 -3.60 -8.14 6.34
C ALA A 237 -3.32 -7.02 5.34
N SER A 238 -2.04 -6.83 5.00
CA SER A 238 -1.65 -5.98 3.87
C SER A 238 -2.18 -6.58 2.57
N ASN A 239 -2.52 -5.71 1.63
CA ASN A 239 -3.05 -6.06 0.31
C ASN A 239 -2.28 -5.35 -0.82
N GLY A 240 -1.00 -5.07 -0.58
CA GLY A 240 -0.08 -4.43 -1.52
C GLY A 240 0.26 -2.98 -1.18
N VAL A 241 1.41 -2.55 -1.71
CA VAL A 241 1.89 -1.17 -1.66
C VAL A 241 2.18 -0.72 -3.09
N THR A 242 1.44 0.28 -3.56
CA THR A 242 1.53 0.80 -4.94
C THR A 242 2.12 2.21 -4.96
N GLY A 243 2.44 2.73 -6.16
CA GLY A 243 3.23 3.95 -6.29
C GLY A 243 4.70 3.76 -5.91
N THR A 244 5.19 2.53 -5.98
CA THR A 244 6.57 2.14 -5.64
C THR A 244 7.15 1.24 -6.74
N THR A 245 8.47 1.19 -6.84
CA THR A 245 9.21 0.16 -7.58
C THR A 245 9.67 -0.92 -6.62
N VAL A 246 9.50 -2.20 -6.96
CA VAL A 246 9.88 -3.32 -6.09
C VAL A 246 11.19 -3.95 -6.54
N VAL A 247 12.13 -4.15 -5.61
CA VAL A 247 13.36 -4.93 -5.83
C VAL A 247 13.53 -5.92 -4.67
N GLY A 248 13.45 -7.22 -4.97
CA GLY A 248 13.29 -8.23 -3.92
C GLY A 248 12.00 -7.96 -3.15
N ASP A 249 12.11 -7.84 -1.83
CA ASP A 249 10.98 -7.50 -0.94
C ASP A 249 10.94 -6.02 -0.53
N THR A 250 11.80 -5.18 -1.12
CA THR A 250 11.91 -3.76 -0.77
C THR A 250 11.20 -2.88 -1.80
N HIS A 251 10.34 -2.00 -1.30
CA HIS A 251 9.65 -0.99 -2.09
C HIS A 251 10.46 0.31 -2.12
N TYR A 252 10.57 0.95 -3.28
CA TYR A 252 11.25 2.24 -3.46
C TYR A 252 10.27 3.28 -4.00
N THR A 253 10.29 4.48 -3.45
CA THR A 253 9.49 5.61 -3.92
C THR A 253 10.18 6.92 -3.62
N LYS A 254 9.69 8.02 -4.20
CA LYS A 254 10.20 9.36 -3.90
C LYS A 254 9.85 9.79 -2.48
N ASN A 255 8.55 9.92 -2.22
CA ASN A 255 8.04 10.56 -1.01
C ASN A 255 6.64 10.09 -0.60
N SER A 256 6.06 9.13 -1.32
CA SER A 256 4.71 8.65 -1.00
C SER A 256 4.49 7.24 -1.52
N ALA A 257 3.65 6.47 -0.84
CA ALA A 257 3.19 5.18 -1.30
C ALA A 257 1.69 5.04 -1.03
N THR A 258 0.98 4.24 -1.81
CA THR A 258 -0.42 3.89 -1.49
C THR A 258 -0.45 2.50 -0.87
N VAL A 259 -0.90 2.43 0.38
CA VAL A 259 -0.99 1.18 1.16
C VAL A 259 -2.42 0.68 1.05
N ALA A 260 -2.58 -0.59 0.68
CA ALA A 260 -3.88 -1.26 0.68
C ALA A 260 -3.92 -2.38 1.73
N TRP A 261 -5.11 -2.69 2.22
CA TRP A 261 -5.34 -3.72 3.23
C TRP A 261 -6.69 -4.43 3.04
N LYS A 262 -6.80 -5.60 3.66
CA LYS A 262 -8.04 -6.37 3.77
C LYS A 262 -8.28 -6.78 5.21
N THR A 263 -9.54 -7.04 5.56
CA THR A 263 -9.93 -7.53 6.89
C THR A 263 -11.15 -8.43 6.75
N GLY A 264 -11.26 -9.42 7.63
CA GLY A 264 -12.48 -10.22 7.77
C GLY A 264 -13.52 -9.55 8.67
N THR A 265 -13.14 -8.50 9.42
CA THR A 265 -14.04 -7.79 10.32
C THR A 265 -15.00 -6.90 9.53
N PRO A 266 -16.32 -7.05 9.73
CA PRO A 266 -17.31 -6.18 9.10
C PRO A 266 -17.06 -4.70 9.37
N SER A 267 -17.16 -3.84 8.36
CA SER A 267 -16.87 -2.40 8.51
C SER A 267 -17.75 -1.67 9.51
N GLN A 268 -18.98 -2.13 9.74
CA GLN A 268 -19.85 -1.59 10.78
C GLN A 268 -19.36 -1.82 12.21
N LEU A 269 -18.39 -2.74 12.39
CA LEU A 269 -17.72 -3.04 13.65
C LEU A 269 -16.35 -2.35 13.76
N LEU A 270 -15.97 -1.52 12.78
CA LEU A 270 -14.68 -0.82 12.76
C LEU A 270 -14.91 0.69 12.85
N THR A 271 -14.19 1.34 13.76
CA THR A 271 -14.24 2.81 13.87
C THR A 271 -13.36 3.47 12.82
N ARG A 272 -12.14 2.97 12.65
CA ARG A 272 -11.13 3.55 11.75
C ARG A 272 -9.99 2.59 11.43
N PHE A 273 -9.19 2.96 10.44
CA PHE A 273 -7.86 2.42 10.20
C PHE A 273 -6.82 3.52 10.32
N GLU A 274 -5.64 3.15 10.82
CA GLU A 274 -4.49 4.02 10.99
C GLU A 274 -3.31 3.41 10.24
N VAL A 275 -2.76 4.12 9.24
CA VAL A 275 -1.49 3.74 8.62
C VAL A 275 -0.37 4.26 9.50
N LEU A 276 0.48 3.34 9.95
CA LEU A 276 1.63 3.64 10.79
C LEU A 276 2.89 3.71 9.94
N VAL A 277 3.72 4.73 10.16
CA VAL A 277 5.08 4.84 9.64
C VAL A 277 6.02 4.83 10.84
N ASP A 278 6.92 3.86 10.88
CA ASP A 278 7.85 3.62 11.99
C ASP A 278 7.13 3.52 13.36
N GLY A 279 5.94 2.87 13.34
CA GLY A 279 5.09 2.68 14.52
C GLY A 279 4.24 3.89 14.94
N LYS A 280 4.38 5.04 14.26
CA LYS A 280 3.61 6.27 14.55
C LYS A 280 2.49 6.45 13.53
N VAL A 281 1.33 6.94 13.98
CA VAL A 281 0.19 7.21 13.08
C VAL A 281 0.58 8.32 12.10
N ALA A 282 0.58 7.99 10.81
CA ALA A 282 0.84 8.94 9.74
C ALA A 282 -0.47 9.40 9.07
N VAL A 283 -1.43 8.49 8.90
CA VAL A 283 -2.73 8.77 8.27
C VAL A 283 -3.83 7.98 8.98
N THR A 284 -4.98 8.61 9.20
CA THR A 284 -6.19 7.96 9.75
C THR A 284 -7.31 7.99 8.70
N THR A 285 -8.06 6.90 8.58
CA THR A 285 -9.15 6.73 7.62
C THR A 285 -10.37 6.07 8.25
N ALA A 286 -11.54 6.19 7.63
CA ALA A 286 -12.78 5.56 8.11
C ALA A 286 -12.69 4.02 8.12
N GLY A 287 -13.48 3.35 8.97
CA GLY A 287 -13.51 1.86 9.09
C GLY A 287 -13.97 1.10 7.84
N ASN A 288 -14.50 1.79 6.84
CA ASN A 288 -14.83 1.24 5.51
C ASN A 288 -13.71 1.43 4.47
N ALA A 289 -12.66 2.18 4.78
CA ALA A 289 -11.51 2.34 3.88
C ALA A 289 -10.72 1.03 3.72
N ARG A 290 -10.10 0.84 2.56
CA ARG A 290 -9.25 -0.32 2.23
C ARG A 290 -7.91 0.06 1.60
N SER A 291 -7.67 1.35 1.39
CA SER A 291 -6.40 1.87 0.91
C SER A 291 -6.28 3.36 1.20
N VAL A 292 -5.05 3.86 1.35
CA VAL A 292 -4.79 5.30 1.40
C VAL A 292 -3.35 5.60 0.98
N ALA A 293 -3.15 6.78 0.38
CA ALA A 293 -1.81 7.32 0.14
C ALA A 293 -1.20 7.79 1.47
N VAL A 294 0.05 7.41 1.73
CA VAL A 294 0.82 7.79 2.91
C VAL A 294 2.07 8.57 2.47
N PRO A 295 2.30 9.79 3.00
CA PRO A 295 3.55 10.49 2.79
C PRO A 295 4.68 9.80 3.57
N LEU A 296 5.88 9.78 2.98
CA LEU A 296 7.07 9.16 3.55
C LEU A 296 8.22 10.16 3.52
N SER A 297 8.83 10.38 4.69
CA SER A 297 10.08 11.13 4.79
C SER A 297 11.26 10.29 4.26
N PRO A 298 12.32 10.92 3.69
CA PRO A 298 13.45 10.20 3.13
C PRO A 298 14.09 9.20 4.10
N GLY A 299 14.58 8.07 3.58
CA GLY A 299 15.17 6.96 4.31
C GLY A 299 14.32 5.68 4.29
N THR A 300 14.82 4.64 4.95
CA THR A 300 14.11 3.36 5.10
C THR A 300 13.02 3.47 6.16
N ARG A 301 11.78 3.16 5.78
CA ARG A 301 10.57 3.24 6.60
C ARG A 301 9.90 1.88 6.76
N LYS A 302 9.27 1.67 7.91
CA LYS A 302 8.41 0.51 8.20
C LYS A 302 6.96 0.96 8.18
N VAL A 303 6.18 0.45 7.23
CA VAL A 303 4.79 0.86 7.03
C VAL A 303 3.84 -0.29 7.39
N SER A 304 2.90 -0.06 8.29
CA SER A 304 1.89 -1.04 8.68
C SER A 304 0.50 -0.40 8.79
N VAL A 305 -0.54 -1.23 8.91
CA VAL A 305 -1.93 -0.77 9.07
C VAL A 305 -2.48 -1.30 10.38
N ARG A 306 -3.01 -0.41 11.21
CA ARG A 306 -3.73 -0.73 12.44
C ARG A 306 -5.23 -0.53 12.25
N GLY A 307 -6.02 -1.58 12.44
CA GLY A 307 -7.48 -1.50 12.51
C GLY A 307 -7.94 -1.26 13.94
N VAL A 308 -9.00 -0.47 14.12
CA VAL A 308 -9.60 -0.18 15.43
C VAL A 308 -11.06 -0.62 15.46
N HIS A 309 -11.37 -1.57 16.33
CA HIS A 309 -12.72 -2.09 16.55
C HIS A 309 -13.59 -1.11 17.36
N LEU A 310 -14.92 -1.28 17.35
CA LEU A 310 -15.86 -0.52 18.20
C LEU A 310 -15.55 -0.62 19.70
N SER A 311 -14.97 -1.73 20.14
CA SER A 311 -14.54 -1.95 21.53
C SER A 311 -13.25 -1.22 21.91
N GLY A 312 -12.61 -0.52 20.97
CA GLY A 312 -11.29 0.09 21.13
C GLY A 312 -10.12 -0.88 20.98
N ARG A 313 -10.36 -2.20 20.88
CA ARG A 313 -9.32 -3.19 20.60
C ARG A 313 -8.75 -2.99 19.20
N THR A 314 -7.45 -3.27 19.06
CA THR A 314 -6.72 -3.04 17.81
C THR A 314 -5.98 -4.28 17.34
N ALA A 315 -5.77 -4.36 16.03
CA ALA A 315 -4.88 -5.33 15.40
C ALA A 315 -4.02 -4.56 14.40
N THR A 316 -2.75 -4.96 14.23
CA THR A 316 -1.81 -4.30 13.32
C THR A 316 -1.20 -5.32 12.38
N THR A 317 -1.13 -4.99 11.09
CA THR A 317 -0.45 -5.84 10.11
C THR A 317 1.06 -5.91 10.39
N PRO A 318 1.76 -6.95 9.90
CA PRO A 318 3.21 -6.87 9.73
C PRO A 318 3.60 -5.62 8.93
N ALA A 319 4.79 -5.08 9.22
CA ALA A 319 5.29 -3.90 8.52
C ALA A 319 5.96 -4.26 7.20
N VAL A 320 5.66 -3.50 6.15
CA VAL A 320 6.33 -3.52 4.85
C VAL A 320 7.49 -2.52 4.86
N THR A 321 8.62 -2.89 4.27
CA THR A 321 9.78 -2.00 4.15
C THR A 321 9.64 -1.12 2.90
N VAL A 322 9.65 0.19 3.09
CA VAL A 322 9.61 1.18 2.00
C VAL A 322 10.77 2.15 2.15
N VAL A 323 11.60 2.27 1.13
CA VAL A 323 12.68 3.25 1.05
C VAL A 323 12.17 4.46 0.29
N ALA A 324 12.09 5.60 0.97
CA ALA A 324 11.78 6.88 0.37
C ALA A 324 13.09 7.60 0.02
N ASP A 325 13.27 7.98 -1.24
CA ASP A 325 14.44 8.69 -1.71
C ASP A 325 14.02 9.84 -2.62
N THR A 326 14.33 11.07 -2.22
CA THR A 326 13.99 12.28 -2.98
C THR A 326 15.19 12.84 -3.77
N ILE A 327 16.37 12.26 -3.61
CA ILE A 327 17.61 12.80 -4.16
C ILE A 327 17.84 12.16 -5.53
N ALA A 328 18.09 13.00 -6.53
CA ALA A 328 18.33 12.52 -7.88
C ALA A 328 19.76 12.00 -8.04
N PRO A 329 19.97 10.95 -8.86
CA PRO A 329 21.31 10.47 -9.18
C PRO A 329 22.25 11.58 -9.65
N THR A 330 23.54 11.39 -9.42
CA THR A 330 24.58 12.30 -9.88
C THR A 330 25.48 11.64 -10.91
N PHE A 331 26.00 12.42 -11.86
CA PHE A 331 27.07 11.98 -12.75
C PHE A 331 28.41 12.32 -12.12
N THR A 332 28.98 11.40 -11.34
CA THR A 332 30.33 11.54 -10.76
C THR A 332 31.43 11.62 -11.84
N THR A 333 31.15 11.12 -13.03
CA THR A 333 31.88 11.48 -14.25
C THR A 333 30.87 11.88 -15.31
N ALA A 334 30.86 13.17 -15.65
CA ALA A 334 30.01 13.72 -16.71
C ALA A 334 30.21 12.93 -18.03
N PRO A 335 29.14 12.68 -18.80
CA PRO A 335 29.26 11.97 -20.06
C PRO A 335 30.24 12.64 -21.02
N ARG A 336 31.16 11.85 -21.55
CA ARG A 336 32.22 12.29 -22.45
C ARG A 336 32.25 11.40 -23.67
N LEU A 337 32.61 11.99 -24.81
CA LEU A 337 32.77 11.28 -26.06
C LEU A 337 34.25 11.26 -26.46
N ALA A 338 34.70 10.11 -26.97
CA ALA A 338 36.03 9.93 -27.53
C ALA A 338 35.92 9.24 -28.89
N LEU A 339 36.81 9.56 -29.83
CA LEU A 339 36.94 8.81 -31.06
C LEU A 339 37.50 7.43 -30.75
N ARG A 340 37.02 6.40 -31.47
CA ARG A 340 37.53 5.04 -31.37
C ARG A 340 37.96 4.53 -32.75
N ALA A 341 38.74 3.45 -32.75
CA ALA A 341 39.12 2.77 -33.99
C ALA A 341 37.90 2.19 -34.71
N GLY A 342 37.98 2.11 -36.05
CA GLY A 342 36.93 1.58 -36.92
C GLY A 342 36.76 2.37 -38.21
N THR A 343 35.83 1.94 -39.06
CA THR A 343 35.55 2.60 -40.34
C THR A 343 34.84 3.94 -40.15
N VAL A 344 35.41 5.00 -40.71
CA VAL A 344 34.89 6.37 -40.66
C VAL A 344 34.10 6.69 -41.92
N ASN A 345 32.88 7.19 -41.78
CA ASN A 345 32.11 7.77 -42.88
C ASN A 345 31.57 9.14 -42.46
N THR A 346 31.14 9.96 -43.42
CA THR A 346 30.51 11.27 -43.16
C THR A 346 29.28 11.15 -42.25
N ASP A 347 28.50 10.07 -42.38
CA ASP A 347 27.31 9.83 -41.55
C ASP A 347 27.59 8.94 -40.33
N ALA A 348 28.77 8.33 -40.23
CA ALA A 348 29.10 7.37 -39.19
C ALA A 348 30.58 7.47 -38.78
N VAL A 349 30.87 8.39 -37.86
CA VAL A 349 32.16 8.49 -37.17
C VAL A 349 32.13 7.58 -35.94
N PRO A 350 33.04 6.60 -35.80
CA PRO A 350 33.13 5.73 -34.63
C PRO A 350 33.48 6.51 -33.35
N VAL A 351 32.60 6.42 -32.36
CA VAL A 351 32.79 7.05 -31.05
C VAL A 351 32.52 6.08 -29.92
N ARG A 352 33.06 6.42 -28.74
CA ARG A 352 32.75 5.81 -27.46
C ARG A 352 32.24 6.88 -26.51
N LEU A 353 31.02 6.70 -26.03
CA LEU A 353 30.44 7.48 -24.93
C LEU A 353 30.86 6.83 -23.62
N THR A 354 31.37 7.60 -22.66
CA THR A 354 31.72 7.13 -21.31
C THR A 354 31.06 8.00 -20.25
N TRP A 355 30.67 7.42 -19.13
CA TRP A 355 30.05 8.11 -17.99
C TRP A 355 30.29 7.33 -16.69
N LYS A 356 30.10 7.99 -15.55
CA LYS A 356 29.86 7.33 -14.27
C LYS A 356 28.70 8.03 -13.59
N ALA A 357 27.67 7.26 -13.25
CA ALA A 357 26.53 7.72 -12.48
C ALA A 357 26.53 7.01 -11.13
N ALA A 358 26.07 7.68 -10.09
CA ALA A 358 25.94 7.16 -8.74
C ALA A 358 24.69 7.71 -8.09
N ASP A 359 24.21 6.98 -7.10
CA ASP A 359 23.03 7.31 -6.30
C ASP A 359 23.28 6.74 -4.90
N GLU A 360 22.98 7.48 -3.84
CA GLU A 360 23.25 7.04 -2.47
C GLU A 360 22.39 5.85 -2.04
N THR A 361 21.21 5.68 -2.64
CA THR A 361 20.27 4.62 -2.30
C THR A 361 20.44 3.46 -3.25
N ARG A 362 20.07 3.66 -4.52
CA ARG A 362 20.11 2.60 -5.53
C ARG A 362 19.91 3.12 -6.95
N LEU A 363 21.00 3.24 -7.69
CA LEU A 363 20.97 3.49 -9.13
C LEU A 363 20.28 2.33 -9.87
N GLN A 364 19.27 2.65 -10.69
CA GLN A 364 18.60 1.68 -11.55
C GLN A 364 19.35 1.49 -12.87
N GLY A 365 19.84 2.57 -13.46
CA GLY A 365 20.57 2.53 -14.72
C GLY A 365 20.76 3.89 -15.36
N VAL A 366 21.28 3.87 -16.59
CA VAL A 366 21.48 5.06 -17.41
C VAL A 366 20.79 4.86 -18.76
N ARG A 367 20.11 5.89 -19.24
CA ARG A 367 19.44 5.90 -20.54
C ARG A 367 20.02 7.01 -21.41
N LEU A 368 20.54 6.64 -22.57
CA LEU A 368 20.78 7.56 -23.68
C LEU A 368 19.43 7.86 -24.33
N LEU A 369 19.08 9.13 -24.42
CA LEU A 369 17.84 9.62 -25.05
C LEU A 369 18.09 10.13 -26.47
N SER A 370 19.26 10.74 -26.69
CA SER A 370 19.72 11.28 -27.96
C SER A 370 21.24 11.07 -28.06
N PRO A 371 21.81 10.74 -29.24
CA PRO A 371 21.14 10.70 -30.55
C PRO A 371 20.38 9.41 -30.85
N VAL A 372 20.60 8.35 -30.07
CA VAL A 372 19.91 7.05 -30.24
C VAL A 372 19.41 6.59 -28.88
N ALA A 373 18.11 6.32 -28.78
CA ALA A 373 17.51 5.87 -27.53
C ALA A 373 18.04 4.48 -27.14
N LYS A 374 18.71 4.37 -26.00
CA LYS A 374 19.23 3.09 -25.48
C LYS A 374 19.33 3.11 -23.95
N SER A 375 18.97 2.00 -23.31
CA SER A 375 19.08 1.83 -21.86
C SER A 375 20.26 0.93 -21.51
N TYR A 376 20.92 1.24 -20.40
CA TYR A 376 22.08 0.54 -19.89
C TYR A 376 21.89 0.22 -18.40
N SER A 377 22.40 -0.94 -17.97
CA SER A 377 22.37 -1.33 -16.55
C SER A 377 23.16 -0.35 -15.68
N ALA A 378 22.91 -0.35 -14.38
CA ALA A 378 23.64 0.47 -13.41
C ALA A 378 25.17 0.25 -13.43
N THR A 379 25.64 -0.92 -13.85
CA THR A 379 27.08 -1.26 -13.94
C THR A 379 27.74 -0.84 -15.26
N THR A 380 26.95 -0.48 -16.27
CA THR A 380 27.49 -0.08 -17.58
C THR A 380 27.94 1.38 -17.54
N THR A 381 29.19 1.63 -17.92
CA THR A 381 29.83 2.95 -17.87
C THR A 381 30.30 3.47 -19.23
N SER A 382 30.06 2.71 -20.30
CA SER A 382 30.39 3.14 -21.65
C SER A 382 29.55 2.46 -22.72
N ALA A 383 29.49 3.08 -23.90
CA ALA A 383 28.85 2.53 -25.08
C ALA A 383 29.56 2.97 -26.37
N ASP A 384 29.76 2.01 -27.27
CA ASP A 384 30.28 2.26 -28.61
C ASP A 384 29.14 2.57 -29.57
N LEU A 385 29.26 3.69 -30.28
CA LEU A 385 28.22 4.28 -31.13
C LEU A 385 28.85 4.88 -32.39
N THR A 386 28.01 5.40 -33.28
CA THR A 386 28.46 6.22 -34.41
C THR A 386 27.67 7.52 -34.43
N VAL A 387 28.26 8.56 -35.03
CA VAL A 387 27.67 9.91 -35.09
C VAL A 387 28.07 10.60 -36.38
N LYS A 388 27.18 11.44 -36.92
CA LYS A 388 27.43 12.19 -38.14
C LYS A 388 28.52 13.23 -37.96
N SER A 389 29.41 13.35 -38.94
CA SER A 389 30.46 14.38 -38.96
C SER A 389 29.92 15.75 -39.35
N GLY A 390 30.56 16.81 -38.86
CA GLY A 390 30.29 18.21 -39.21
C GLY A 390 29.05 18.80 -38.53
N VAL A 391 28.30 17.99 -37.78
CA VAL A 391 27.08 18.43 -37.08
C VAL A 391 27.28 18.26 -35.58
N ALA A 392 27.01 19.32 -34.82
CA ALA A 392 26.97 19.25 -33.37
C ALA A 392 25.82 18.32 -32.95
N SER A 393 26.17 17.19 -32.34
CA SER A 393 25.19 16.24 -31.84
C SER A 393 25.04 16.41 -30.34
N THR A 394 23.80 16.62 -29.87
CA THR A 394 23.48 16.69 -28.43
C THR A 394 23.27 15.28 -27.87
N TRP A 395 24.03 14.96 -26.83
CA TRP A 395 24.02 13.66 -26.16
C TRP A 395 23.23 13.76 -24.87
N GLN A 396 21.93 13.54 -24.94
CA GLN A 396 21.07 13.56 -23.76
C GLN A 396 21.20 12.23 -23.02
N VAL A 397 21.85 12.24 -21.86
CA VAL A 397 22.09 11.06 -21.03
C VAL A 397 21.37 11.25 -19.69
N ARG A 398 20.52 10.31 -19.32
CA ARG A 398 19.72 10.34 -18.10
C ARG A 398 20.12 9.22 -17.16
N ALA A 399 20.52 9.55 -15.95
CA ALA A 399 20.63 8.59 -14.85
C ALA A 399 19.28 8.47 -14.13
N LEU A 400 18.89 7.25 -13.76
CA LEU A 400 17.66 6.94 -13.04
C LEU A 400 17.99 6.11 -11.80
N ASP A 401 17.40 6.44 -10.65
CA ASP A 401 17.40 5.56 -9.48
C ASP A 401 16.16 4.65 -9.45
N THR A 402 16.09 3.81 -8.42
CA THR A 402 14.98 2.87 -8.23
C THR A 402 13.72 3.54 -7.66
N ALA A 403 13.86 4.68 -6.97
CA ALA A 403 12.75 5.48 -6.43
C ALA A 403 12.03 6.32 -7.51
N GLY A 404 12.62 6.43 -8.71
CA GLY A 404 12.11 7.17 -9.85
C GLY A 404 12.67 8.59 -9.99
N ASN A 405 13.67 9.01 -9.19
CA ASN A 405 14.35 10.28 -9.45
C ASN A 405 15.32 10.13 -10.63
N GLN A 406 15.55 11.27 -11.28
CA GLN A 406 16.24 11.30 -12.56
C GLN A 406 17.11 12.54 -12.66
N ARG A 407 18.30 12.39 -13.25
CA ARG A 407 19.15 13.51 -13.66
C ARG A 407 19.52 13.35 -15.11
N THR A 408 19.27 14.39 -15.91
CA THR A 408 19.66 14.42 -17.32
C THR A 408 20.79 15.44 -17.51
N VAL A 409 21.79 15.07 -18.31
CA VAL A 409 22.84 15.96 -18.78
C VAL A 409 22.93 15.86 -20.30
N SER A 410 23.27 16.97 -20.96
CA SER A 410 23.15 17.10 -22.41
C SER A 410 24.40 17.71 -23.06
N PRO A 411 25.60 17.13 -22.88
CA PRO A 411 26.78 17.64 -23.57
C PRO A 411 26.61 17.55 -25.09
N SER A 412 27.20 18.50 -25.82
CA SER A 412 27.22 18.49 -27.27
C SER A 412 28.65 18.30 -27.77
N PHE A 413 28.81 17.45 -28.78
CA PHE A 413 30.10 17.16 -29.38
C PHE A 413 29.99 17.20 -30.90
N THR A 414 31.02 17.70 -31.58
CA THR A 414 31.04 17.79 -33.04
C THR A 414 32.25 17.02 -33.58
N PRO A 415 32.08 15.83 -34.15
CA PRO A 415 33.16 15.13 -34.83
C PRO A 415 33.40 15.77 -36.20
N VAL A 416 34.63 16.13 -36.49
CA VAL A 416 35.03 16.83 -37.73
C VAL A 416 36.06 15.98 -38.45
N ILE A 417 35.82 15.71 -39.73
CA ILE A 417 36.77 15.06 -40.63
C ILE A 417 37.58 16.13 -41.35
N LEU A 418 38.89 16.19 -41.10
CA LEU A 418 39.85 16.96 -41.86
C LEU A 418 40.45 16.07 -42.94
N GLN A 419 40.04 16.30 -44.18
CA GLN A 419 40.58 15.61 -45.35
C GLN A 419 42.10 15.79 -45.45
N GLU A 420 42.76 14.93 -46.21
CA GLU A 420 44.19 14.99 -46.53
C GLU A 420 44.63 16.30 -47.20
N THR A 421 43.71 17.03 -47.83
CA THR A 421 43.95 18.36 -48.40
C THR A 421 44.14 19.44 -47.35
N ALA A 422 43.61 19.27 -46.13
CA ALA A 422 43.79 20.20 -45.02
C ALA A 422 45.16 20.07 -44.32
N ALA A 423 45.95 19.04 -44.68
CA ALA A 423 47.25 18.80 -44.06
C ALA A 423 48.35 19.67 -44.69
N LYS A 424 49.22 20.25 -43.85
CA LYS A 424 50.51 20.79 -44.31
C LYS A 424 51.43 19.62 -44.68
N ARG A 425 51.96 19.64 -45.91
CA ARG A 425 52.75 18.55 -46.48
C ARG A 425 54.24 18.88 -46.51
N THR A 426 55.07 17.88 -46.24
CA THR A 426 56.53 17.92 -46.45
C THR A 426 56.96 16.62 -47.12
N GLY A 427 57.91 16.69 -48.05
CA GLY A 427 58.38 15.55 -48.83
C GLY A 427 57.44 15.17 -49.98
N THR A 428 57.61 13.95 -50.51
CA THR A 428 56.92 13.51 -51.73
C THR A 428 55.61 12.81 -51.39
N TRP A 429 54.50 13.32 -51.93
CA TRP A 429 53.16 12.72 -51.80
C TRP A 429 52.47 12.66 -53.15
N THR A 430 51.86 11.52 -53.46
CA THR A 430 51.03 11.33 -54.66
C THR A 430 49.57 11.25 -54.27
N THR A 431 48.71 11.96 -55.00
CA THR A 431 47.26 11.88 -54.79
C THR A 431 46.71 10.62 -55.47
N ARG A 432 45.84 9.88 -54.77
CA ARG A 432 45.06 8.78 -55.33
C ARG A 432 43.58 9.15 -55.34
N SER A 433 42.91 8.92 -56.45
CA SER A 433 41.48 9.22 -56.62
C SER A 433 40.69 7.92 -56.67
N ASP A 434 39.77 7.73 -55.72
CA ASP A 434 38.88 6.57 -55.60
C ASP A 434 37.70 6.94 -54.69
N SER A 435 36.48 6.59 -55.08
CA SER A 435 35.27 6.93 -54.31
C SER A 435 35.21 6.30 -52.91
N ARG A 436 36.04 5.28 -52.64
CA ARG A 436 36.14 4.64 -51.32
C ARG A 436 36.89 5.49 -50.29
N TYR A 437 37.65 6.51 -50.71
CA TYR A 437 38.28 7.47 -49.80
C TYR A 437 37.29 8.52 -49.31
N LEU A 438 37.58 9.16 -48.18
CA LEU A 438 36.81 10.32 -47.73
C LEU A 438 37.04 11.47 -48.75
N GLY A 439 35.95 12.12 -49.18
CA GLY A 439 36.05 13.14 -50.25
C GLY A 439 36.53 12.64 -51.62
N GLY A 440 36.68 11.32 -51.81
CA GLY A 440 37.10 10.69 -53.08
C GLY A 440 38.60 10.72 -53.37
N LYS A 441 39.44 11.19 -52.43
CA LYS A 441 40.89 11.32 -52.63
C LYS A 441 41.67 10.90 -51.38
N SER A 442 42.92 10.51 -51.55
CA SER A 442 43.87 10.24 -50.46
C SER A 442 45.30 10.61 -50.87
N LEU A 443 46.22 10.68 -49.91
CA LEU A 443 47.65 10.89 -50.16
C LEU A 443 48.46 9.63 -49.86
N ALA A 444 49.32 9.24 -50.80
CA ALA A 444 50.23 8.13 -50.63
C ALA A 444 51.70 8.58 -50.73
N SER A 445 52.56 7.95 -49.94
CA SER A 445 54.01 8.16 -50.00
C SER A 445 54.74 6.91 -49.56
N GLY A 446 55.83 6.57 -50.24
CA GLY A 446 56.82 5.58 -49.79
C GLY A 446 58.13 6.20 -49.32
N THR A 447 58.27 7.53 -49.43
CA THR A 447 59.53 8.22 -49.19
C THR A 447 59.68 8.50 -47.69
N LYS A 448 60.69 7.88 -47.07
CA LYS A 448 61.05 8.07 -45.66
C LYS A 448 61.11 9.57 -45.30
N ASN A 449 60.63 9.92 -44.12
CA ASN A 449 60.53 11.28 -43.58
C ASN A 449 59.51 12.21 -44.27
N SER A 450 58.80 11.77 -45.32
CA SER A 450 57.64 12.53 -45.81
C SER A 450 56.59 12.63 -44.71
N SER A 451 55.96 13.80 -44.55
CA SER A 451 55.02 14.03 -43.45
C SER A 451 53.79 14.82 -43.85
N LEU A 452 52.69 14.58 -43.11
CA LEU A 452 51.45 15.35 -43.15
C LEU A 452 51.17 15.87 -41.74
N THR A 453 50.82 17.14 -41.62
CA THR A 453 50.55 17.79 -40.34
C THR A 453 49.17 18.46 -40.36
N TRP A 454 48.32 18.12 -39.41
CA TRP A 454 47.05 18.81 -39.16
C TRP A 454 47.11 19.56 -37.84
N THR A 455 46.49 20.74 -37.82
CA THR A 455 46.28 21.53 -36.61
C THR A 455 44.78 21.70 -36.40
N PHE A 456 44.31 21.42 -35.19
CA PHE A 456 42.89 21.50 -34.83
C PHE A 456 42.74 21.89 -33.37
N THR A 457 41.54 22.35 -32.99
CA THR A 457 41.16 22.55 -31.59
C THR A 457 40.14 21.48 -31.23
N GLY A 458 40.53 20.53 -30.39
CA GLY A 458 39.70 19.38 -30.07
C GLY A 458 40.13 18.68 -28.79
N ARG A 459 39.39 17.61 -28.46
CA ARG A 459 39.62 16.76 -27.28
C ARG A 459 39.80 15.28 -27.60
N SER A 460 39.70 14.91 -28.87
CA SER A 460 40.01 13.56 -29.34
C SER A 460 40.42 13.64 -30.81
N ALA A 461 41.34 12.78 -31.25
CA ALA A 461 41.76 12.69 -32.64
C ALA A 461 41.92 11.23 -33.06
N ALA A 462 41.70 10.95 -34.33
CA ALA A 462 41.88 9.66 -34.96
C ALA A 462 42.52 9.79 -36.35
N LEU A 463 43.54 8.97 -36.62
CA LEU A 463 44.19 8.91 -37.93
C LEU A 463 43.45 7.89 -38.80
N VAL A 464 42.96 8.36 -39.95
CA VAL A 464 42.17 7.58 -40.91
C VAL A 464 43.04 7.26 -42.12
N VAL A 465 43.14 5.98 -42.45
CA VAL A 465 44.06 5.48 -43.48
C VAL A 465 43.40 4.44 -44.37
N SER A 466 44.09 4.14 -45.47
CA SER A 466 43.89 2.89 -46.20
C SER A 466 45.00 1.89 -45.85
N ARG A 467 44.60 0.64 -45.69
CA ARG A 467 45.46 -0.46 -45.23
C ARG A 467 45.40 -1.60 -46.20
N ALA A 468 46.53 -2.23 -46.45
CA ALA A 468 46.69 -3.40 -47.29
C ALA A 468 47.92 -4.20 -46.82
N SER A 469 48.15 -5.36 -47.42
CA SER A 469 49.27 -6.23 -47.06
C SER A 469 50.64 -5.56 -47.29
N GLY A 470 50.72 -4.69 -48.31
CA GLY A 470 51.89 -3.89 -48.66
C GLY A 470 51.95 -2.49 -48.05
N SER A 471 51.06 -2.14 -47.11
CA SER A 471 51.11 -0.83 -46.44
C SER A 471 52.25 -0.76 -45.43
N GLY A 472 52.97 0.36 -45.38
CA GLY A 472 54.08 0.62 -44.47
C GLY A 472 53.68 1.14 -43.08
N GLN A 473 54.64 1.72 -42.37
CA GLN A 473 54.44 2.29 -41.04
C GLN A 473 54.54 3.81 -41.05
N VAL A 474 53.82 4.45 -40.14
CA VAL A 474 53.95 5.89 -39.85
C VAL A 474 54.30 6.10 -38.38
N ARG A 475 55.13 7.10 -38.10
CA ARG A 475 55.26 7.67 -36.75
C ARG A 475 54.23 8.78 -36.60
N VAL A 476 53.39 8.69 -35.58
CA VAL A 476 52.42 9.71 -35.21
C VAL A 476 53.01 10.55 -34.09
N TYR A 477 53.14 11.84 -34.32
CA TYR A 477 53.57 12.84 -33.36
C TYR A 477 52.37 13.70 -32.96
N VAL A 478 52.23 13.95 -31.66
CA VAL A 478 51.26 14.88 -31.09
C VAL A 478 52.04 16.00 -30.40
N ASP A 479 51.78 17.23 -30.80
CA ASP A 479 52.39 18.43 -30.22
C ASP A 479 53.94 18.32 -30.16
N GLY A 480 54.51 17.81 -31.26
CA GLY A 480 55.96 17.63 -31.43
C GLY A 480 56.55 16.36 -30.79
N LYS A 481 55.80 15.65 -29.94
CA LYS A 481 56.26 14.42 -29.27
C LYS A 481 55.78 13.17 -29.99
N LEU A 482 56.65 12.16 -30.11
CA LEU A 482 56.26 10.88 -30.68
C LEU A 482 55.20 10.23 -29.80
N ALA A 483 53.98 10.07 -30.31
CA ALA A 483 52.89 9.43 -29.61
C ALA A 483 52.89 7.91 -29.86
N LYS A 484 53.05 7.48 -31.12
CA LYS A 484 53.05 6.06 -31.48
C LYS A 484 53.64 5.82 -32.87
N THR A 485 54.35 4.71 -33.06
CA THR A 485 54.58 4.15 -34.40
C THR A 485 53.45 3.19 -34.74
N VAL A 486 52.76 3.43 -35.85
CA VAL A 486 51.55 2.71 -36.25
C VAL A 486 51.80 1.95 -37.54
N ASP A 487 51.47 0.67 -37.53
CA ASP A 487 51.59 -0.21 -38.68
C ASP A 487 50.29 -0.27 -39.48
N LEU A 488 50.34 0.16 -40.75
CA LEU A 488 49.16 0.18 -41.61
C LEU A 488 48.94 -1.18 -42.30
N LYS A 489 49.81 -2.17 -42.11
CA LYS A 489 49.62 -3.51 -42.69
C LYS A 489 48.28 -4.10 -42.27
N SER A 490 47.59 -4.70 -43.22
CA SER A 490 46.40 -5.53 -42.99
C SER A 490 46.34 -6.65 -44.01
N SER A 491 45.89 -7.84 -43.61
CA SER A 491 45.66 -8.96 -44.55
C SER A 491 44.51 -8.69 -45.52
N THR A 492 43.57 -7.83 -45.12
CA THR A 492 42.43 -7.37 -45.94
C THR A 492 42.59 -5.91 -46.28
N VAL A 493 42.27 -5.52 -47.52
CA VAL A 493 42.23 -4.10 -47.86
C VAL A 493 41.11 -3.41 -47.08
N ARG A 494 41.44 -2.34 -46.35
CA ARG A 494 40.47 -1.53 -45.61
C ARG A 494 40.65 -0.06 -45.97
N TYR A 495 39.56 0.60 -46.28
CA TYR A 495 39.49 2.04 -46.53
C TYR A 495 38.87 2.74 -45.33
N ARG A 496 39.17 4.03 -45.17
CA ARG A 496 38.60 4.88 -44.12
C ARG A 496 38.79 4.30 -42.71
N ASP A 497 39.86 3.56 -42.47
CA ASP A 497 40.07 2.83 -41.22
C ASP A 497 40.79 3.74 -40.22
N ALA A 498 40.10 4.12 -39.14
CA ALA A 498 40.70 4.80 -38.01
C ALA A 498 41.49 3.79 -37.17
N ILE A 499 42.82 3.94 -37.10
CA ILE A 499 43.70 2.94 -36.45
C ILE A 499 44.55 3.46 -35.30
N TRP A 500 44.61 4.77 -35.16
CA TRP A 500 45.20 5.43 -34.01
C TRP A 500 44.19 6.42 -33.48
N THR A 501 44.05 6.47 -32.16
CA THR A 501 43.18 7.41 -31.46
C THR A 501 43.88 7.95 -30.24
N GLN A 502 43.69 9.23 -29.95
CA GLN A 502 44.16 9.85 -28.72
C GLN A 502 43.10 10.81 -28.19
N SER A 503 42.96 10.91 -26.86
CA SER A 503 41.98 11.79 -26.22
C SER A 503 42.63 12.60 -25.10
N TRP A 504 42.10 13.79 -24.86
CA TRP A 504 42.58 14.76 -23.89
C TRP A 504 41.46 15.19 -22.94
N THR A 505 41.84 15.67 -21.75
CA THR A 505 40.90 16.07 -20.70
C THR A 505 40.17 17.37 -21.03
N SER A 506 40.89 18.34 -21.62
CA SER A 506 40.39 19.63 -22.08
C SER A 506 40.26 19.70 -23.60
N ASN A 507 39.47 20.67 -24.08
CA ASN A 507 39.48 21.05 -25.49
C ASN A 507 40.64 22.04 -25.68
N ALA A 508 41.64 21.67 -26.48
CA ALA A 508 42.83 22.49 -26.68
C ALA A 508 43.29 22.42 -28.13
N LYS A 509 44.15 23.37 -28.51
CA LYS A 509 44.83 23.34 -29.80
C LYS A 509 45.87 22.23 -29.79
N HIS A 510 45.78 21.34 -30.77
CA HIS A 510 46.71 20.23 -30.97
C HIS A 510 47.23 20.21 -32.40
N THR A 511 48.45 19.68 -32.55
CA THR A 511 49.06 19.38 -33.85
C THR A 511 49.34 17.89 -33.94
N VAL A 512 48.76 17.22 -34.94
CA VAL A 512 49.07 15.82 -35.26
C VAL A 512 49.89 15.78 -36.53
N ARG A 513 51.12 15.30 -36.42
CA ARG A 513 52.03 15.08 -37.56
C ARG A 513 52.27 13.60 -37.74
N ILE A 514 52.03 13.09 -38.93
CA ILE A 514 52.44 11.73 -39.30
C ILE A 514 53.71 11.79 -40.15
N GLU A 515 54.61 10.83 -39.98
CA GLU A 515 55.88 10.73 -40.71
C GLU A 515 56.07 9.31 -41.24
N VAL A 516 56.36 9.19 -42.53
CA VAL A 516 56.59 7.91 -43.21
C VAL A 516 57.91 7.31 -42.73
N VAL A 517 57.85 6.07 -42.22
CA VAL A 517 59.04 5.35 -41.73
C VAL A 517 59.93 4.87 -42.88
N GLY A 518 59.34 4.59 -44.05
CA GLY A 518 60.03 3.93 -45.16
C GLY A 518 60.29 2.44 -44.87
N THR A 519 59.25 1.74 -44.41
CA THR A 519 59.34 0.34 -43.97
C THR A 519 59.90 -0.56 -45.07
N SER A 520 60.95 -1.32 -44.75
CA SER A 520 61.60 -2.24 -45.70
C SER A 520 60.59 -3.25 -46.29
N GLY A 521 60.63 -3.45 -47.61
CA GLY A 521 59.75 -4.34 -48.36
C GLY A 521 58.30 -3.85 -48.56
N ARG A 522 57.86 -2.81 -47.85
CA ARG A 522 56.49 -2.25 -47.95
C ARG A 522 56.46 -0.75 -47.59
N PRO A 523 57.15 0.12 -48.34
CA PRO A 523 57.39 1.48 -47.90
C PRO A 523 56.13 2.37 -47.95
N THR A 524 55.16 2.04 -48.80
CA THR A 524 54.03 2.91 -49.13
C THR A 524 52.99 2.97 -48.02
N VAL A 525 52.64 4.17 -47.58
CA VAL A 525 51.47 4.43 -46.73
C VAL A 525 50.40 5.16 -47.54
N THR A 526 49.13 5.05 -47.14
CA THR A 526 48.01 5.80 -47.76
C THR A 526 47.14 6.38 -46.67
N VAL A 527 47.04 7.71 -46.68
CA VAL A 527 46.44 8.51 -45.61
C VAL A 527 45.25 9.26 -46.19
N ASP A 528 44.11 9.08 -45.54
CA ASP A 528 42.81 9.50 -46.03
C ASP A 528 42.40 10.81 -45.32
N ALA A 529 42.39 10.81 -43.99
CA ALA A 529 41.99 11.98 -43.21
C ALA A 529 42.54 11.95 -41.78
N LEU A 530 42.39 13.06 -41.08
CA LEU A 530 42.38 13.10 -39.62
C LEU A 530 40.97 13.45 -39.15
N THR A 531 40.38 12.64 -38.29
CA THR A 531 39.12 13.00 -37.61
C THR A 531 39.43 13.54 -36.23
N TYR A 532 38.76 14.60 -35.79
CA TYR A 532 38.87 15.10 -34.41
C TYR A 532 37.50 15.39 -33.81
N LEU A 533 37.43 15.48 -32.48
CA LEU A 533 36.22 15.83 -31.76
C LEU A 533 36.37 17.24 -31.15
N LYS A 534 35.53 18.18 -31.59
CA LYS A 534 35.44 19.54 -31.07
C LYS A 534 34.66 19.59 -29.75
#